data_AF-A0A368TDU0-F1
#
_entry.id   AF-A0A368TDU0-F1
#
_cell.length_a   1.000
_cell.length_b   1.000
_cell.length_c   1.000
_cell.angle_alpha   90.00
_cell.angle_beta   90.00
_cell.angle_gamma   90.00
#
_symmetry.space_group_name_H-M   'P 1'
#
loop_
_entity.id
_entity.type
_entity.pdbx_description
1 polymer ?
#
loop_
_entity_poly.entity_id
_entity_poly.type
_entity_poly.pdbx_seq_one_letter_code
_entity_poly.pdbx_strand_id
1 'polypeptide(L)' 'MKKEELIHLHMLLAQLKRYCEENDLNCDFSKYNEMDISPFQVHRSKEDHKQAIFLLVAELSSLATK' A
#
# COMPACT_ATOMS: atom_id res chain seq x y z
N MET A 1 -9.64 -13.13 -3.40
CA MET A 1 -8.26 -13.30 -2.90
C MET A 1 -8.31 -13.85 -1.48
N LYS A 2 -7.44 -14.82 -1.19
CA LYS A 2 -7.18 -15.35 0.17
C LYS A 2 -6.49 -14.29 1.03
N LYS A 3 -6.53 -14.44 2.36
CA LYS A 3 -5.92 -13.45 3.28
C LYS A 3 -4.42 -13.33 3.07
N GLU A 4 -3.73 -14.46 2.91
CA GLU A 4 -2.28 -14.51 2.66
C GLU A 4 -1.91 -13.79 1.36
N GLU A 5 -2.69 -13.97 0.29
CA GLU A 5 -2.48 -13.25 -0.98
C GLU A 5 -2.61 -11.73 -0.80
N LEU A 6 -3.57 -11.26 0.00
CA LEU A 6 -3.73 -9.84 0.32
C LEU A 6 -2.57 -9.31 1.18
N ILE A 7 -2.11 -10.09 2.16
CA ILE A 7 -0.96 -9.69 2.99
C ILE A 7 0.31 -9.57 2.14
N HIS A 8 0.57 -10.55 1.25
CA HIS A 8 1.73 -10.51 0.36
C HIS A 8 1.65 -9.35 -0.64
N LEU A 9 0.47 -9.10 -1.21
CA LEU A 9 0.27 -7.96 -2.11
C LEU A 9 0.48 -6.63 -1.38
N HIS A 10 -0.09 -6.47 -0.18
CA HIS A 10 0.13 -5.29 0.65
C HIS A 10 1.63 -5.12 0.96
N MET A 11 2.34 -6.20 1.29
CA MET A 11 3.79 -6.15 1.55
C MET A 11 4.58 -5.65 0.33
N LEU A 12 4.29 -6.16 -0.86
CA LEU A 12 4.94 -5.73 -2.10
C LEU A 12 4.67 -4.24 -2.39
N LEU A 13 3.42 -3.79 -2.25
CA LEU A 13 3.06 -2.39 -2.49
C LEU A 13 3.68 -1.45 -1.45
N ALA A 14 3.81 -1.88 -0.19
CA ALA A 14 4.51 -1.13 0.83
C ALA A 14 6.02 -1.01 0.52
N GLN A 15 6.64 -2.05 -0.07
CA GLN A 15 8.01 -1.96 -0.57
C GLN A 15 8.13 -0.95 -1.72
N LEU A 16 7.17 -0.94 -2.64
CA LEU A 16 7.15 0.00 -3.75
C LEU A 16 6.92 1.45 -3.29
N LYS A 17 6.04 1.67 -2.30
CA LYS A 17 5.90 2.95 -1.61
C LYS A 17 7.25 3.46 -1.10
N ARG A 18 8.00 2.62 -0.37
CA ARG A 18 9.33 3.01 0.14
C ARG A 18 10.29 3.35 -0.98
N TYR A 19 10.30 2.57 -2.06
CA TYR A 19 11.09 2.89 -3.24
C TYR A 19 10.73 4.26 -3.83
N CYS A 20 9.43 4.60 -3.93
CA CYS A 20 9.00 5.92 -4.38
C CYS A 20 9.50 7.04 -3.45
N GLU A 21 9.38 6.86 -2.14
CA GLU A 21 9.84 7.82 -1.13
C GLU A 21 11.38 7.99 -1.16
N GLU A 22 12.13 6.90 -1.34
CA GLU A 22 13.60 6.91 -1.39
C GLU A 22 14.16 7.53 -2.69
N ASN A 23 13.39 7.54 -3.77
CA ASN A 23 13.78 8.09 -5.07
C ASN A 23 13.11 9.44 -5.37
N ASP A 24 12.53 10.08 -4.35
CA ASP A 24 11.81 11.36 -4.48
C ASP A 24 10.77 11.37 -5.62
N LEU A 25 10.13 10.22 -5.86
CA LEU A 25 9.03 10.13 -6.81
C LEU A 25 7.85 10.89 -6.20
N ASN A 26 7.29 11.84 -6.94
CA ASN A 26 6.23 12.75 -6.52
C ASN A 26 4.88 12.02 -6.28
N CYS A 27 4.88 11.13 -5.29
CA CYS A 27 3.79 10.28 -4.81
C CYS A 27 3.36 10.75 -3.42
N ASP A 28 2.06 10.84 -3.18
CA ASP A 28 1.51 11.25 -1.88
C ASP A 28 0.79 10.09 -1.19
N PHE A 29 1.48 9.39 -0.29
CA PHE A 29 0.90 8.26 0.44
C PHE A 29 0.20 8.66 1.76
N SER A 30 -0.14 9.93 1.97
CA SER A 30 -0.72 10.42 3.23
C SER A 30 -1.98 9.66 3.64
N LYS A 31 -2.90 9.40 2.69
CA LYS A 31 -4.13 8.62 2.95
C LYS A 31 -3.86 7.20 3.42
N TYR A 32 -2.83 6.56 2.88
CA TYR A 32 -2.41 5.24 3.33
C TYR A 32 -1.80 5.31 4.74
N ASN A 33 -0.97 6.32 5.01
CA ASN A 33 -0.34 6.52 6.33
C ASN A 33 -1.38 6.79 7.43
N GLU A 34 -2.46 7.50 7.13
CA GLU A 34 -3.58 7.78 8.05
C GLU A 34 -4.31 6.51 8.52
N MET A 35 -4.27 5.42 7.76
CA MET A 35 -4.88 4.15 8.17
C MET A 35 -4.15 3.47 9.34
N ASP A 36 -2.91 3.87 9.64
CA ASP A 36 -2.05 3.25 10.66
C ASP A 36 -2.02 1.71 10.56
N ILE A 37 -1.85 1.23 9.31
CA ILE A 37 -1.77 -0.20 9.01
C ILE A 37 -0.45 -0.56 8.34
N SER A 38 0.08 -1.72 8.72
CA SER A 38 1.30 -2.30 8.16
C SER A 38 1.03 -3.71 7.64
N PRO A 39 1.71 -4.15 6.57
CA PRO A 39 1.62 -5.53 6.09
C PRO A 39 2.02 -6.58 7.14
N PHE A 40 2.80 -6.20 8.16
CA PHE A 40 3.21 -7.09 9.26
C PHE A 40 2.09 -7.35 10.29
N GLN A 41 1.03 -6.55 10.29
CA GLN A 41 -0.11 -6.73 11.20
C GLN A 41 -1.07 -7.81 10.66
N VAL A 42 -0.59 -9.04 10.47
CA VAL A 42 -1.32 -10.16 9.83
C VAL A 42 -2.62 -10.55 10.53
N HIS A 43 -2.85 -10.10 11.76
CA HIS A 43 -4.09 -10.30 12.52
C HIS A 43 -5.22 -9.36 12.07
N ARG A 44 -4.90 -8.23 11.42
CA ARG A 44 -5.88 -7.26 10.88
C ARG A 44 -6.84 -7.90 9.89
N SER A 45 -7.97 -7.22 9.66
CA SER A 45 -9.05 -7.79 8.86
C SER A 45 -8.65 -7.91 7.38
N LYS A 46 -9.30 -8.81 6.64
CA LYS A 46 -9.12 -8.87 5.18
C LYS A 46 -9.46 -7.54 4.52
N GLU A 47 -10.44 -6.83 5.05
CA GLU A 47 -10.91 -5.56 4.50
C GLU A 47 -9.90 -4.45 4.75
N ASP A 48 -9.22 -4.45 5.91
CA ASP A 48 -8.18 -3.49 6.22
C ASP A 48 -7.01 -3.62 5.22
N HIS A 49 -6.57 -4.86 4.95
CA HIS A 49 -5.51 -5.11 3.96
C HIS A 49 -5.95 -4.71 2.54
N LYS A 50 -7.21 -4.94 2.15
CA LYS A 50 -7.71 -4.50 0.83
C LYS A 50 -7.74 -2.98 0.71
N GLN A 51 -8.22 -2.28 1.74
CA GLN A 51 -8.29 -0.83 1.73
C GLN A 51 -6.89 -0.21 1.67
N ALA A 52 -5.94 -0.78 2.41
CA ALA A 52 -4.52 -0.43 2.32
C ALA A 52 -3.95 -0.61 0.91
N ILE A 53 -4.21 -1.77 0.28
CA ILE A 53 -3.83 -2.05 -1.12
C ILE A 53 -4.44 -1.01 -2.07
N PHE A 54 -5.72 -0.70 -1.90
CA PHE A 54 -6.44 0.22 -2.78
C PHE A 54 -5.80 1.63 -2.76
N LEU A 55 -5.50 2.16 -1.56
CA LEU A 55 -4.86 3.46 -1.43
C LEU A 55 -3.44 3.46 -2.01
N LEU A 56 -2.65 2.41 -1.78
CA LEU A 56 -1.31 2.29 -2.35
C LEU A 56 -1.35 2.26 -3.89
N VAL A 57 -2.24 1.44 -4.47
CA VAL A 57 -2.38 1.33 -5.93
C VAL A 57 -2.89 2.64 -6.54
N ALA A 58 -3.82 3.33 -5.89
CA ALA A 58 -4.35 4.60 -6.41
C ALA A 58 -3.23 5.65 -6.57
N GLU A 59 -2.35 5.77 -5.58
CA GLU A 59 -1.23 6.72 -5.65
C GLU A 59 -0.13 6.28 -6.62
N LEU A 60 0.17 4.98 -6.70
CA LEU A 60 1.10 4.47 -7.70
C LEU A 60 0.56 4.63 -9.13
N SER A 61 -0.75 4.52 -9.31
CA SER A 61 -1.40 4.73 -10.61
C SER A 61 -1.36 6.21 -11.00
N SER A 62 -1.48 7.12 -10.04
CA SER A 62 -1.39 8.56 -10.29
C SER A 62 -0.01 8.96 -10.82
N LEU A 63 1.04 8.23 -10.44
CA LEU A 63 2.39 8.38 -11.00
C LEU A 63 2.48 7.89 -12.45
N ALA A 64 1.91 6.72 -12.76
CA ALA A 64 2.00 6.12 -14.10
C ALA A 64 1.25 6.91 -15.19
N THR A 65 0.30 7.75 -14.79
CA THR A 65 -0.47 8.63 -15.70
C THR A 65 0.14 10.02 -15.90
N LYS A 66 1.24 10.35 -15.21
CA LYS A 66 2.00 11.60 -15.40
C LYS A 66 3.09 11.39 -16.46
#